data_AF-A0A1Q7G8F5-F1
#
_entry.id   AF-A0A1Q7G8F5-F1
#
_cell.length_a   1.000
_cell.length_b   1.000
_cell.length_c   1.000
_cell.angle_alpha   90.00
_cell.angle_beta   90.00
_cell.angle_gamma   90.00
#
_symmetry.space_group_name_H-M   'P 1'
#
loop_
_entity.id
_entity.type
_entity.pdbx_description
1 polymer ?
#
loop_
_entity_poly.entity_id
_entity_poly.type
_entity_poly.pdbx_seq_one_letter_code
_entity_poly.pdbx_strand_id
1 'polypeptide(L)'
;MPIISAKVTERELEAIREYANACGETVSNLIRKIMIRQVTFMDGSDDVADYNCEILIPDNVSGEEENKIVLGTHNKIRKILGLKELAEI
;
A
#
# COMPACT_ATOMS: atom_id res chain seq x y z
N MET A 1 -6.59 -12.02 25.52
CA MET A 1 -6.37 -11.32 24.23
C MET A 1 -5.24 -10.33 24.47
N PRO A 2 -4.04 -10.52 23.91
CA PRO A 2 -2.94 -9.58 24.11
C PRO A 2 -3.31 -8.24 23.46
N ILE A 3 -3.21 -7.14 24.22
CA ILE A 3 -3.46 -5.80 23.69
C ILE A 3 -2.12 -5.29 23.14
N ILE A 4 -2.03 -5.20 21.82
CA ILE A 4 -0.89 -4.59 21.14
C ILE A 4 -1.12 -3.08 21.12
N SER A 5 -0.35 -2.33 21.91
CA SER A 5 -0.37 -0.86 21.87
C SER A 5 0.95 -0.34 21.32
N ALA A 6 0.91 0.40 20.22
CA ALA A 6 2.03 1.17 19.72
C ALA A 6 1.80 2.66 20.07
N LYS A 7 2.84 3.33 20.56
CA LYS A 7 2.81 4.79 20.71
C LYS A 7 3.09 5.40 19.35
N VAL A 8 2.09 6.11 18.81
CA VAL A 8 2.21 6.88 17.56
C VAL A 8 2.28 8.35 17.91
N THR A 9 3.15 9.09 17.23
CA THR A 9 3.18 10.55 17.32
C THR A 9 1.96 11.15 16.61
N GLU A 10 1.62 12.39 16.94
CA GLU A 10 0.48 13.08 16.32
C GLU A 10 0.66 13.26 14.81
N ARG A 11 1.90 13.53 14.36
CA ARG A 11 2.25 13.63 12.93
C ARG A 11 2.03 12.31 12.18
N GLU A 12 2.39 11.18 12.79
CA GLU A 12 2.18 9.85 12.20
C GLU A 12 0.69 9.50 12.16
N LEU A 13 -0.06 9.85 13.22
CA LEU A 13 -1.50 9.64 13.25
C LEU A 13 -2.20 10.42 12.13
N GLU A 14 -1.78 11.66 11.87
CA GLU A 14 -2.34 12.47 10.80
C GLU A 14 -2.04 11.88 9.42
N ALA A 15 -0.81 11.40 9.19
CA ALA A 15 -0.46 10.72 7.95
C ALA A 15 -1.29 9.44 7.73
N ILE A 16 -1.51 8.64 8.78
CA ILE A 16 -2.36 7.44 8.72
C ILE A 16 -3.80 7.83 8.38
N ARG A 17 -4.32 8.93 8.95
CA ARG A 17 -5.67 9.43 8.65
C ARG A 17 -5.80 9.91 7.21
N GLU A 18 -4.84 10.69 6.73
CA GLU A 18 -4.85 11.19 5.36
C GLU A 18 -4.85 10.03 4.36
N TYR A 19 -4.01 9.03 4.59
CA TYR A 19 -3.98 7.83 3.76
C TYR A 19 -5.28 7.02 3.82
N ALA A 20 -5.84 6.81 5.01
CA ALA A 20 -7.13 6.13 5.16
C ALA A 20 -8.25 6.85 4.38
N ASN A 21 -8.30 8.18 4.49
CA ASN A 21 -9.27 9.01 3.75
C ASN A 21 -9.05 8.92 2.23
N ALA A 22 -7.81 8.95 1.75
CA ALA A 22 -7.49 8.80 0.34
C ALA A 22 -7.94 7.45 -0.23
N CYS A 23 -7.92 6.40 0.59
CA CYS A 23 -8.42 5.07 0.23
C CYS A 23 -9.94 4.89 0.47
N GLY A 24 -10.66 5.91 0.96
CA GLY A 24 -12.09 5.80 1.30
C GLY A 24 -12.37 4.88 2.50
N GLU A 25 -11.39 4.71 3.39
CA GLU A 25 -11.47 3.77 4.52
C GLU A 25 -11.28 4.48 5.87
N THR A 26 -11.69 3.79 6.95
CA THR A 26 -11.39 4.24 8.31
C THR A 26 -10.00 3.78 8.73
N VAL A 27 -9.35 4.56 9.61
CA VAL A 27 -8.06 4.20 10.22
C VAL A 27 -8.08 2.80 10.84
N SER A 28 -9.18 2.42 11.49
CA SER A 28 -9.32 1.09 12.10
C SER A 28 -9.35 -0.04 11.06
N ASN A 29 -10.01 0.16 9.91
CA ASN A 29 -10.01 -0.82 8.83
C ASN A 29 -8.63 -0.94 8.18
N LEU A 30 -7.97 0.19 7.95
CA LEU A 30 -6.59 0.22 7.44
C LEU A 30 -5.62 -0.54 8.36
N ILE A 31 -5.64 -0.25 9.66
CA ILE A 31 -4.81 -0.96 10.66
C ILE A 31 -5.12 -2.45 10.67
N ARG A 32 -6.41 -2.83 10.63
CA ARG A 32 -6.81 -4.25 10.60
C ARG A 32 -6.26 -4.96 9.36
N LYS A 33 -6.35 -4.34 8.18
CA LYS A 33 -5.79 -4.92 6.93
C LYS A 33 -4.28 -5.08 7.00
N ILE A 34 -3.57 -4.09 7.53
CA ILE A 34 -2.11 -4.15 7.70
C ILE A 34 -1.73 -5.25 8.69
N MET A 35 -2.44 -5.36 9.82
CA MET A 35 -2.19 -6.38 10.84
C MET A 35 -2.50 -7.79 10.31
N ILE A 36 -3.63 -7.98 9.62
CA ILE A 36 -3.95 -9.25 8.96
C ILE A 36 -2.85 -9.58 7.96
N ARG A 37 -2.42 -8.62 7.13
CA ARG A 37 -1.30 -8.83 6.22
C ARG A 37 -0.04 -9.25 6.98
N GLN A 38 0.39 -8.54 8.00
CA GLN A 38 1.59 -8.91 8.76
C GLN A 38 1.46 -10.32 9.34
N VAL A 39 0.33 -10.67 9.97
CA VAL A 39 0.13 -12.00 10.53
C VAL A 39 0.07 -13.08 9.45
N THR A 40 -0.66 -12.85 8.36
CA THR A 40 -0.85 -13.80 7.26
C THR A 40 0.42 -14.01 6.44
N PHE A 41 1.26 -12.98 6.29
CA PHE A 41 2.51 -13.07 5.51
C PHE A 41 3.74 -13.40 6.38
N MET A 42 3.72 -13.11 7.70
CA MET A 42 4.83 -13.51 8.60
C MET A 42 4.82 -15.01 8.93
N ASP A 43 3.65 -15.69 8.89
CA ASP A 43 3.54 -17.12 9.21
C ASP A 43 3.57 -18.07 7.99
N GLY A 44 3.72 -17.53 6.77
CA GLY A 44 3.94 -18.37 5.59
C GLY A 44 3.17 -17.93 4.36
N SER A 45 3.74 -16.99 3.61
CA SER A 45 3.69 -17.04 2.15
C SER A 45 4.83 -16.17 1.62
N ASP A 46 5.78 -16.83 0.96
CA ASP A 46 6.90 -16.22 0.24
C ASP A 46 6.44 -15.57 -1.08
N ASP A 47 5.13 -15.38 -1.25
CA ASP A 47 4.53 -14.77 -2.42
C ASP A 47 4.21 -13.31 -2.10
N VAL A 48 5.19 -12.44 -2.38
CA VAL A 48 4.97 -11.02 -2.67
C VAL A 48 4.24 -10.92 -4.02
N ALA A 49 3.09 -11.59 -4.14
CA ALA A 49 2.23 -11.56 -5.31
C ALA A 49 1.22 -10.43 -5.13
N ASP A 50 1.44 -9.38 -5.92
CA ASP A 50 0.45 -8.40 -6.35
C ASP A 50 -0.30 -7.63 -5.26
N TYR A 51 0.39 -6.59 -4.75
CA TYR A 51 -0.33 -5.44 -4.21
C TYR A 51 -1.06 -4.75 -5.36
N ASN A 52 -2.33 -5.10 -5.56
CA ASN A 52 -3.18 -4.52 -6.59
C ASN A 52 -3.62 -3.13 -6.11
N CYS A 53 -2.91 -2.09 -6.58
CA CYS A 53 -3.29 -0.71 -6.30
C CYS A 53 -4.29 -0.29 -7.36
N GLU A 54 -5.45 0.24 -6.97
CA GLU A 54 -6.35 0.90 -7.91
C GLU A 54 -5.68 2.19 -8.40
N ILE A 55 -5.00 2.11 -9.55
CA ILE A 55 -4.31 3.24 -10.17
C ILE A 55 -5.31 3.94 -11.07
N LEU A 56 -5.60 5.20 -10.78
CA LEU A 56 -6.42 6.05 -11.63
C LEU A 56 -5.61 6.45 -12.86
N ILE A 57 -5.93 5.84 -14.00
CA ILE A 57 -5.34 6.14 -15.31
C ILE A 57 -6.25 7.16 -15.99
N PRO A 58 -5.73 8.33 -16.45
CA PRO A 58 -6.54 9.29 -17.18
C PRO A 58 -6.97 8.74 -18.56
N ASP A 59 -8.23 8.95 -18.96
CA ASP A 59 -8.84 8.40 -20.19
C ASP A 59 -8.14 8.81 -21.51
N ASN A 60 -7.23 9.80 -21.46
CA ASN A 60 -6.51 10.33 -22.61
C ASN A 60 -5.11 9.71 -22.80
N VAL A 61 -4.75 8.70 -22.01
CA VAL A 61 -3.44 8.05 -22.04
C VAL A 61 -3.61 6.58 -22.43
N SER A 62 -2.83 6.09 -23.39
CA SER A 62 -2.89 4.68 -23.81
C SER A 62 -1.49 4.17 -24.17
N GLY A 63 -1.25 2.87 -23.96
CA GLY A 63 -0.04 2.20 -24.43
C GLY A 63 1.17 2.47 -23.53
N GLU A 64 2.27 2.97 -24.10
CA GLU A 64 3.53 3.13 -23.36
C GLU A 64 3.45 4.15 -22.20
N GLU A 65 2.70 5.23 -22.36
CA GLU A 65 2.56 6.25 -21.32
C GLU A 65 1.74 5.73 -20.13
N GLU A 66 0.70 4.94 -20.41
CA GLU A 66 -0.10 4.25 -19.40
C GLU A 66 0.76 3.28 -18.59
N ASN A 67 1.57 2.46 -19.27
CA ASN A 67 2.51 1.54 -18.63
C ASN A 67 3.52 2.26 -17.73
N LYS A 68 4.04 3.43 -18.15
CA LYS A 68 4.95 4.22 -17.32
C LYS A 68 4.28 4.77 -16.06
N ILE A 69 3.04 5.21 -16.16
CA ILE A 69 2.26 5.70 -15.01
C ILE A 69 1.99 4.57 -14.02
N VAL A 70 1.57 3.40 -14.52
CA VAL A 70 1.29 2.22 -13.72
C VAL A 70 2.56 1.73 -13.01
N LEU A 71 3.66 1.56 -13.76
CA LEU A 71 4.93 1.07 -13.22
C LEU A 71 5.56 2.06 -12.23
N GLY A 72 5.51 3.36 -12.54
CA GLY A 72 5.98 4.41 -11.62
C GLY A 72 5.20 4.45 -10.31
N THR A 73 3.88 4.29 -10.38
CA THR A 73 3.00 4.27 -9.19
C THR A 73 3.26 3.03 -8.35
N HIS A 74 3.37 1.86 -8.98
CA HIS A 74 3.74 0.62 -8.28
C HIS A 74 5.11 0.73 -7.60
N ASN A 75 6.12 1.26 -8.29
CA ASN A 75 7.46 1.40 -7.72
C ASN A 75 7.51 2.41 -6.56
N LYS A 76 6.74 3.50 -6.65
CA LYS A 76 6.60 4.45 -5.54
C LYS A 76 6.00 3.78 -4.29
N ILE A 77 4.96 2.96 -4.47
CA ILE A 77 4.34 2.22 -3.36
C ILE A 77 5.30 1.17 -2.81
N ARG A 78 5.97 0.39 -3.68
CA ARG A 78 6.96 -0.62 -3.27
C ARG A 78 8.09 0.02 -2.45
N LYS A 79 8.57 1.21 -2.84
CA LYS A 79 9.59 1.96 -2.09
C LYS A 79 9.11 2.38 -0.70
N ILE A 80 7.87 2.87 -0.56
CA ILE A 80 7.28 3.20 0.75
C ILE A 80 7.19 1.94 1.64
N LEU A 81 6.89 0.79 1.04
CA LEU A 81 6.75 -0.49 1.73
C LEU A 81 8.08 -1.25 1.95
N GLY A 82 9.22 -0.72 1.49
CA GLY A 82 10.52 -1.39 1.59
C GLY A 82 10.67 -2.62 0.67
N LEU A 83 9.85 -2.72 -0.38
CA LEU A 83 9.87 -3.81 -1.35
C LEU A 83 10.76 -3.48 -2.55
N LYS A 84 11.30 -4.51 -3.23
CA LYS A 84 12.07 -4.33 -4.47
C LYS A 84 11.20 -3.75 -5.58
N GLU A 85 11.77 -2.81 -6.35
CA GLU A 85 11.14 -2.22 -7.53
C GLU A 85 10.92 -3.28 -8.62
N LEU A 86 9.86 -3.08 -9.42
CA LEU A 86 9.57 -3.86 -10.61
C LEU A 86 10.42 -3.32 -11.77
N ALA A 87 11.02 -4.24 -12.54
CA ALA A 87 11.68 -3.91 -13.81
C ALA A 87 10.63 -3.75 -14.92
N GLU A 88 10.88 -2.85 -15.87
CA GLU A 88 10.08 -2.75 -17.10
C GLU A 88 10.06 -4.10 -17.83
N ILE A 89 8.88 -4.48 -18.35
CA ILE A 89 8.69 -5.64 -19.23
C ILE A 89 8.92 -5.19 -20.67
#